data_AF-A0A2V9LNQ2-F1
#
_entry.id   AF-A0A2V9LNQ2-F1
#
_cell.length_a   1.000
_cell.length_b   1.000
_cell.length_c   1.000
_cell.angle_alpha   90.00
_cell.angle_beta   90.00
_cell.angle_gamma   90.00
#
_symmetry.space_group_name_H-M   'P 1'
#
loop_
_entity.id
_entity.type
_entity.pdbx_description
1 polymer ?
#
loop_
_entity_poly.entity_id
_entity_poly.type
_entity_poly.pdbx_seq_one_letter_code
_entity_poly.pdbx_strand_id
1 'polypeptide(L)'
;MHPSAAQRACIFAVFLALFAALPLRAQAVTKLYLKDGSYQLVKEYKVEGDRVSYYSLERSRWEDVPLALVDFDKTRQTQAQEKTQAEKEVEEAKKVEKERFEDVVTTGWEVAPGIHLPGDEGAFAFDGVRVVRLVDSPAVLVRDKKRMALLMALPGPLVKARSLVVLEGPRATIRVRSLQPTFYVQSADNAGARVTLVSLRQGKNSRVVEKVQGGIGLGQSGELREDIPLEHKQVAPGIYQLKPSAPLPIGEYALGQMEGDKLNLDVWDFGVDGAPSKSPGGETPPVIRKLPTTRP
;
A
#
# COMPACT_ATOMS: atom_id res chain seq x y z
N MET A 1 -14.97 40.71 -20.29
CA MET A 1 -15.75 39.57 -19.76
C MET A 1 -14.80 38.44 -19.45
N HIS A 2 -14.35 38.34 -18.19
CA HIS A 2 -13.43 37.30 -17.75
C HIS A 2 -14.21 36.07 -17.27
N PRO A 3 -13.90 34.85 -17.75
CA PRO A 3 -14.52 33.64 -17.23
C PRO A 3 -13.94 33.26 -15.86
N SER A 4 -14.82 32.72 -15.02
CA SER A 4 -14.68 32.41 -13.59
C SER A 4 -13.63 31.34 -13.25
N ALA A 5 -13.02 31.48 -12.07
CA ALA A 5 -11.93 30.67 -11.53
C ALA A 5 -12.27 29.18 -11.27
N ALA A 6 -13.53 28.78 -11.34
CA ALA A 6 -13.97 27.40 -11.10
C ALA A 6 -13.81 26.46 -12.31
N GLN A 7 -13.52 26.98 -13.50
CA GLN A 7 -13.42 26.18 -14.74
C GLN A 7 -11.97 25.92 -15.21
N ARG A 8 -10.96 26.36 -14.45
CA ARG A 8 -9.53 26.15 -14.77
C ARG A 8 -8.86 25.05 -13.94
N ALA A 9 -9.53 24.50 -12.92
CA ALA A 9 -8.95 23.53 -12.00
C ALA A 9 -9.15 22.05 -12.39
N CYS A 10 -10.01 21.74 -13.38
CA CYS A 10 -10.34 20.36 -13.75
C CYS A 10 -9.71 19.85 -15.05
N ILE A 11 -8.81 20.61 -15.70
CA ILE A 11 -8.01 20.11 -16.84
C ILE A 11 -6.52 19.94 -16.46
N PHE A 12 -6.11 20.34 -15.26
CA PHE A 12 -4.72 20.28 -14.81
C PHE A 12 -4.37 19.10 -13.87
N ALA A 13 -5.31 18.22 -13.54
CA ALA A 13 -5.09 17.09 -12.62
C ALA A 13 -5.23 15.69 -13.26
N VAL A 14 -5.35 15.61 -14.59
CA VAL A 14 -5.32 14.33 -15.34
C VAL A 14 -4.08 14.21 -16.23
N PHE A 15 -3.24 15.24 -16.32
CA PHE A 15 -1.95 15.19 -17.02
C PHE A 15 -0.71 15.03 -16.12
N LEU A 16 -0.88 14.97 -14.79
CA LEU A 16 0.23 14.88 -13.83
C LEU A 16 0.37 13.50 -13.13
N ALA A 17 -0.29 12.46 -13.66
CA ALA A 17 -0.16 11.09 -13.14
C ALA A 17 0.04 10.03 -14.25
N LEU A 18 0.49 10.46 -15.43
CA LEU A 18 0.93 9.59 -16.53
C LEU A 18 2.41 9.85 -16.89
N PHE A 19 3.21 10.31 -15.92
CA PHE A 19 4.64 10.63 -16.10
C PHE A 19 5.56 9.98 -15.04
N ALA A 20 5.09 8.93 -14.37
CA ALA A 20 5.85 8.26 -13.30
C ALA A 20 6.06 6.75 -13.53
N ALA A 21 6.05 6.30 -14.80
CA ALA A 21 6.51 4.95 -15.17
C ALA A 21 6.94 4.85 -16.64
N LEU A 22 7.43 5.94 -17.24
CA LEU A 22 8.31 5.77 -18.39
C LEU A 22 9.64 5.29 -17.80
N PRO A 23 10.20 4.13 -18.22
CA PRO A 23 11.59 3.86 -17.91
C PRO A 23 12.35 5.07 -18.44
N LEU A 24 13.06 5.78 -17.57
CA LEU A 24 14.14 6.63 -18.06
C LEU A 24 15.05 5.68 -18.81
N ARG A 25 14.88 5.58 -20.13
CA ARG A 25 15.95 5.15 -21.00
C ARG A 25 17.05 6.16 -20.69
N ALA A 26 18.00 5.77 -19.85
CA ALA A 26 19.24 6.50 -19.70
C ALA A 26 19.71 6.76 -21.13
N GLN A 27 19.72 8.04 -21.54
CA GLN A 27 20.17 8.38 -22.87
C GLN A 27 21.63 7.94 -22.90
N ALA A 28 21.94 6.93 -23.70
CA ALA A 28 23.26 6.30 -23.69
C ALA A 28 24.30 7.34 -24.11
N VAL A 29 25.00 7.90 -23.13
CA VAL A 29 26.09 8.84 -23.35
C VAL A 29 27.27 8.07 -23.90
N THR A 30 27.79 8.48 -25.05
CA THR A 30 28.93 7.84 -25.70
C THR A 30 30.16 8.73 -25.60
N LYS A 31 31.32 8.15 -25.24
CA LYS A 31 32.61 8.82 -25.39
C LYS A 31 33.13 8.61 -26.81
N LEU A 32 33.10 9.66 -27.63
CA LEU A 32 33.70 9.66 -28.96
C LEU A 32 35.17 10.06 -28.84
N TYR A 33 36.09 9.11 -29.01
CA TYR A 33 37.52 9.36 -28.86
C TYR A 33 38.13 9.99 -30.11
N LEU A 34 39.06 10.91 -29.91
CA LEU A 34 39.90 11.51 -30.94
C LEU A 34 41.31 10.90 -30.91
N LYS A 35 42.02 10.94 -32.04
CA LYS A 35 43.36 10.34 -32.18
C LYS A 35 44.45 11.00 -31.33
N ASP A 36 44.21 12.23 -30.87
CA ASP A 36 45.08 12.92 -29.91
C ASP A 36 44.91 12.41 -28.46
N GLY A 37 43.99 11.46 -28.25
CA GLY A 37 43.70 10.86 -26.95
C GLY A 37 42.57 11.54 -26.17
N SER A 38 42.08 12.69 -26.63
CA SER A 38 40.92 13.36 -26.04
C SER A 38 39.60 12.65 -26.42
N TYR A 39 38.48 13.04 -25.78
CA TYR A 39 37.16 12.50 -26.11
C TYR A 39 36.08 13.58 -26.02
N GLN A 40 34.99 13.37 -26.74
CA GLN A 40 33.77 14.17 -26.69
C GLN A 40 32.64 13.31 -26.11
N LEU A 41 31.85 13.86 -25.18
CA LEU A 41 30.63 13.21 -24.71
C LEU A 41 29.50 13.51 -25.69
N VAL A 42 29.04 12.48 -26.40
CA VAL A 42 28.07 12.61 -27.49
C VAL A 42 26.83 11.79 -27.21
N LYS A 43 25.68 12.32 -27.63
CA LYS A 43 24.41 11.59 -27.60
C LYS A 43 24.33 10.57 -28.73
N GLU A 44 24.75 11.00 -29.92
CA GLU A 44 24.81 10.21 -31.13
C GLU A 44 25.81 10.85 -32.09
N TYR A 45 26.30 10.06 -33.06
CA TYR A 45 27.16 10.54 -34.14
C TYR A 45 26.79 9.84 -35.46
N LYS A 46 27.08 10.51 -36.57
CA LYS A 46 26.88 10.02 -37.93
C LYS A 46 28.13 10.28 -38.76
N VAL A 47 28.49 9.33 -39.59
CA VAL A 47 29.61 9.46 -40.52
C VAL A 47 29.04 9.87 -41.88
N GLU A 48 29.47 11.03 -42.37
CA GLU A 48 29.01 11.63 -43.63
C GLU A 48 30.23 11.93 -44.50
N GLY A 49 30.59 10.97 -45.36
CA GLY A 49 31.75 11.09 -46.24
C GLY A 49 33.07 11.19 -45.47
N ASP A 50 33.76 12.32 -45.59
CA ASP A 50 35.02 12.63 -44.91
C ASP A 50 34.85 13.32 -43.55
N ARG A 51 33.61 13.50 -43.08
CA ARG A 51 33.28 14.14 -41.79
C ARG A 51 32.44 13.25 -40.89
N VAL A 52 32.51 13.56 -39.61
CA VAL A 52 31.71 12.93 -38.55
C VAL A 52 30.95 14.04 -37.84
N SER A 53 29.62 14.01 -37.98
CA SER A 53 28.72 14.91 -37.28
C SER A 53 28.27 14.27 -35.98
N TYR A 54 28.39 14.94 -34.84
CA TYR A 54 27.98 14.42 -33.55
C TYR A 54 27.22 15.44 -32.72
N TYR A 55 26.28 14.97 -31.91
CA TYR A 55 25.56 15.83 -30.98
C TYR A 55 26.31 15.91 -29.65
N SER A 56 26.98 17.02 -29.40
CA SER A 56 27.72 17.31 -28.17
C SER A 56 26.76 17.48 -26.99
N LEU A 57 26.96 16.73 -25.91
CA LEU A 57 26.18 16.89 -24.68
C LEU A 57 26.62 18.10 -23.86
N GLU A 58 27.88 18.51 -23.98
CA GLU A 58 28.40 19.70 -23.29
C GLU A 58 27.85 20.99 -23.90
N ARG A 59 27.85 21.07 -25.24
CA ARG A 59 27.40 22.27 -25.96
C ARG A 59 25.96 22.19 -26.46
N SER A 60 25.30 21.04 -26.26
CA SER A 60 23.90 20.78 -26.65
C SER A 60 23.62 21.16 -28.11
N ARG A 61 24.55 20.84 -29.01
CA ARG A 61 24.45 21.15 -30.44
C ARG A 61 25.20 20.12 -31.29
N TRP A 62 24.87 20.08 -32.58
CA TRP A 62 25.64 19.34 -33.58
C TRP A 62 26.98 20.00 -33.86
N GLU A 63 28.03 19.20 -33.95
CA GLU A 63 29.40 19.60 -34.26
C GLU A 63 30.00 18.62 -35.28
N ASP A 64 30.86 19.12 -36.17
CA ASP A 64 31.43 18.35 -37.28
C ASP A 64 32.96 18.30 -37.20
N VAL A 65 33.52 17.10 -37.21
CA VAL A 65 34.98 16.88 -37.23
C VAL A 65 35.42 16.04 -38.43
N PRO A 66 36.64 16.23 -38.96
CA PRO A 66 37.21 15.33 -39.96
C PRO A 66 37.25 13.88 -39.48
N LEU A 67 36.85 12.94 -40.34
CA LEU A 67 36.88 11.50 -40.07
C LEU A 67 38.28 11.02 -39.65
N ALA A 68 39.32 11.59 -40.25
CA ALA A 68 40.71 11.25 -39.96
C ALA A 68 41.14 11.51 -38.50
N LEU A 69 40.41 12.37 -37.77
CA LEU A 69 40.70 12.74 -36.39
C LEU A 69 40.00 11.87 -35.35
N VAL A 70 39.00 11.07 -35.74
CA VAL A 70 38.23 10.22 -34.81
C VAL A 70 38.88 8.85 -34.69
N ASP A 71 39.01 8.36 -33.45
CA ASP A 71 39.46 7.01 -33.14
C ASP A 71 38.24 6.11 -32.86
N PHE A 72 37.72 5.50 -33.93
CA PHE A 72 36.56 4.61 -33.86
C PHE A 72 36.88 3.25 -33.23
N ASP A 73 38.14 2.81 -33.28
CA ASP A 73 38.51 1.52 -32.70
C ASP A 73 38.54 1.63 -31.18
N LYS A 74 39.13 2.71 -30.65
CA LYS A 74 39.09 3.03 -29.22
C LYS A 74 37.66 3.29 -28.74
N THR A 75 36.88 4.05 -29.51
CA THR A 75 35.46 4.32 -29.21
C THR A 75 34.65 3.02 -29.10
N ARG A 76 34.80 2.09 -30.05
CA ARG A 76 34.08 0.81 -30.04
C ARG A 76 34.54 -0.11 -28.91
N GLN A 77 35.84 -0.16 -28.62
CA GLN A 77 36.37 -0.96 -27.52
C GLN A 77 35.88 -0.46 -26.16
N THR A 78 35.90 0.86 -25.92
CA THR A 78 35.39 1.43 -24.67
C THR A 78 33.88 1.25 -24.55
N GLN A 79 33.11 1.46 -25.62
CA GLN A 79 31.67 1.19 -25.60
C GLN A 79 31.35 -0.28 -25.30
N ALA A 80 32.12 -1.22 -25.87
CA ALA A 80 31.95 -2.64 -25.59
C ALA A 80 32.28 -2.98 -24.12
N GLN A 81 33.36 -2.42 -23.58
CA GLN A 81 33.75 -2.60 -22.17
C GLN A 81 32.72 -1.99 -21.20
N GLU A 82 32.29 -0.76 -21.44
CA GLU A 82 31.28 -0.07 -20.63
C GLU A 82 29.93 -0.82 -20.67
N LYS A 83 29.54 -1.35 -21.84
CA LYS A 83 28.34 -2.17 -21.97
C LYS A 83 28.46 -3.48 -21.19
N THR A 84 29.58 -4.20 -21.31
CA THR A 84 29.82 -5.44 -20.56
C THR A 84 29.87 -5.18 -19.05
N GLN A 85 30.45 -4.06 -18.62
CA GLN A 85 30.49 -3.69 -17.20
C GLN A 85 29.10 -3.33 -16.67
N ALA A 86 28.32 -2.53 -17.41
CA ALA A 86 26.94 -2.21 -17.04
C ALA A 86 26.05 -3.45 -17.00
N GLU A 87 26.22 -4.39 -17.93
CA GLU A 87 25.51 -5.67 -17.92
C GLU A 87 25.89 -6.51 -16.68
N LYS A 88 27.18 -6.54 -16.31
CA LYS A 88 27.64 -7.22 -15.08
C LYS A 88 27.10 -6.56 -13.81
N GLU A 89 27.13 -5.23 -13.71
CA GLU A 89 26.59 -4.48 -12.56
C GLU A 89 25.08 -4.68 -12.42
N VAL A 90 24.33 -4.69 -13.52
CA VAL A 90 22.89 -5.00 -13.51
C VAL A 90 22.65 -6.44 -13.08
N GLU A 91 23.46 -7.39 -13.56
CA GLU A 91 23.33 -8.80 -13.17
C GLU A 91 23.72 -9.04 -11.70
N GLU A 92 24.75 -8.36 -11.20
CA GLU A 92 25.12 -8.36 -9.79
C GLU A 92 24.03 -7.71 -8.92
N ALA A 93 23.45 -6.58 -9.35
CA ALA A 93 22.33 -5.96 -8.65
C ALA A 93 21.11 -6.89 -8.58
N LYS A 94 20.79 -7.59 -9.67
CA LYS A 94 19.75 -8.63 -9.68
C LYS A 94 20.08 -9.80 -8.77
N LYS A 95 21.35 -10.23 -8.70
CA LYS A 95 21.77 -11.29 -7.78
C LYS A 95 21.64 -10.85 -6.33
N VAL A 96 22.09 -9.64 -5.98
CA VAL A 96 21.97 -9.06 -4.64
C VAL A 96 20.50 -8.87 -4.24
N GLU A 97 19.63 -8.50 -5.18
CA GLU A 97 18.19 -8.40 -4.92
C GLU A 97 17.53 -9.78 -4.74
N LYS A 98 17.91 -10.78 -5.55
CA LYS A 98 17.49 -12.17 -5.39
C LYS A 98 17.96 -12.77 -4.07
N GLU A 99 19.23 -12.60 -3.73
CA GLU A 99 19.82 -13.07 -2.47
C GLU A 99 19.11 -12.40 -1.28
N ARG A 100 18.86 -11.08 -1.30
CA ARG A 100 18.07 -10.44 -0.25
C ARG A 100 16.64 -10.98 -0.15
N PHE A 101 15.99 -11.24 -1.29
CA PHE A 101 14.65 -11.81 -1.30
C PHE A 101 14.66 -13.26 -0.78
N GLU A 102 15.64 -14.07 -1.18
CA GLU A 102 15.84 -15.45 -0.71
C GLU A 102 16.22 -15.51 0.78
N ASP A 103 17.08 -14.62 1.29
CA ASP A 103 17.43 -14.52 2.72
C ASP A 103 16.24 -14.11 3.59
N VAL A 104 15.39 -13.18 3.12
CA VAL A 104 14.14 -12.81 3.81
C VAL A 104 13.11 -13.94 3.77
N VAL A 105 13.06 -14.72 2.68
CA VAL A 105 12.20 -15.91 2.57
C VAL A 105 12.72 -17.05 3.45
N THR A 106 14.04 -17.22 3.60
CA THR A 106 14.66 -18.31 4.39
C THR A 106 14.71 -18.04 5.90
N THR A 107 14.61 -16.77 6.32
CA THR A 107 14.49 -16.39 7.74
C THR A 107 13.03 -16.27 8.22
N GLY A 108 12.08 -16.39 7.31
CA GLY A 108 10.65 -16.35 7.61
C GLY A 108 10.08 -17.71 8.01
N TRP A 109 9.03 -17.71 8.82
CA TRP A 109 8.31 -18.94 9.16
C TRP A 109 7.36 -19.32 8.03
N GLU A 110 7.52 -20.52 7.45
CA GLU A 110 6.52 -21.08 6.55
C GLU A 110 5.29 -21.53 7.36
N VAL A 111 4.17 -20.83 7.19
CA VAL A 111 2.93 -21.08 7.96
C VAL A 111 1.85 -21.81 7.17
N ALA A 112 2.06 -21.95 5.86
CA ALA A 112 1.31 -22.76 4.92
C ALA A 112 2.15 -22.90 3.63
N PRO A 113 1.89 -23.89 2.76
CA PRO A 113 2.69 -24.12 1.56
C PRO A 113 2.91 -22.85 0.73
N GLY A 114 4.15 -22.37 0.66
CA GLY A 114 4.55 -21.16 -0.08
C GLY A 114 4.18 -19.83 0.59
N ILE A 115 3.66 -19.84 1.82
CA ILE A 115 3.32 -18.64 2.61
C ILE A 115 4.33 -18.48 3.74
N HIS A 116 5.19 -17.47 3.61
CA HIS A 116 6.21 -17.14 4.60
C HIS A 116 5.83 -15.85 5.33
N LEU A 117 5.92 -15.87 6.65
CA LEU A 117 5.83 -14.66 7.47
C LEU A 117 7.21 -14.04 7.63
N PRO A 118 7.31 -12.71 7.80
CA PRO A 118 8.52 -12.07 8.29
C PRO A 118 9.04 -12.69 9.59
N GLY A 119 10.34 -12.61 9.83
CA GLY A 119 10.96 -13.18 11.05
C GLY A 119 10.67 -12.40 12.34
N ASP A 120 10.07 -11.21 12.26
CA ASP A 120 9.80 -10.33 13.39
C ASP A 120 8.36 -10.48 13.95
N GLU A 121 8.15 -9.96 15.17
CA GLU A 121 6.86 -10.03 15.85
C GLU A 121 5.79 -9.14 15.18
N GLY A 122 4.53 -9.55 15.28
CA GLY A 122 3.40 -8.77 14.83
C GLY A 122 2.21 -9.59 14.35
N ALA A 123 1.18 -8.87 13.88
CA ALA A 123 0.00 -9.46 13.27
C ALA A 123 0.02 -9.27 11.74
N PHE A 124 -0.35 -10.33 11.03
CA PHE A 124 -0.35 -10.40 9.58
C PHE A 124 -1.70 -10.92 9.08
N ALA A 125 -2.21 -10.37 7.99
CA ALA A 125 -3.41 -10.83 7.30
C ALA A 125 -3.04 -11.44 5.95
N PHE A 126 -3.56 -12.63 5.68
CA PHE A 126 -3.48 -13.30 4.39
C PHE A 126 -4.86 -13.29 3.71
N ASP A 127 -4.92 -12.67 2.53
CA ASP A 127 -6.16 -12.49 1.76
C ASP A 127 -6.36 -13.53 0.64
N GLY A 128 -5.53 -14.59 0.61
CA GLY A 128 -5.51 -15.60 -0.45
C GLY A 128 -4.50 -15.31 -1.57
N VAL A 129 -3.99 -14.08 -1.66
CA VAL A 129 -3.01 -13.67 -2.68
C VAL A 129 -1.72 -13.17 -2.05
N ARG A 130 -1.83 -12.44 -0.94
CA ARG A 130 -0.68 -11.79 -0.30
C ARG A 130 -0.80 -11.80 1.22
N VAL A 131 0.35 -11.76 1.87
CA VAL A 131 0.48 -11.48 3.30
C VAL A 131 0.69 -9.98 3.47
N VAL A 132 -0.07 -9.36 4.37
CA VAL A 132 0.02 -7.93 4.69
C VAL A 132 0.20 -7.78 6.19
N ARG A 133 1.22 -7.03 6.62
CA ARG A 133 1.41 -6.67 8.02
C ARG A 133 0.33 -5.67 8.44
N LEU A 134 -0.33 -5.95 9.56
CA LEU A 134 -1.28 -5.03 10.17
C LEU A 134 -0.55 -3.94 10.96
N VAL A 135 -1.20 -2.78 11.11
CA VAL A 135 -0.61 -1.62 11.78
C VAL A 135 -1.03 -1.62 13.24
N ASP A 136 -0.07 -1.42 14.15
CA ASP A 136 -0.34 -1.12 15.56
C ASP A 136 -1.00 0.26 15.67
N SER A 137 -2.25 0.26 16.11
CA SER A 137 -3.11 1.43 16.17
C SER A 137 -3.56 1.66 17.62
N PRO A 138 -3.01 2.66 18.32
CA PRO A 138 -3.39 2.95 19.69
C PRO A 138 -4.79 3.55 19.75
N ALA A 139 -5.66 2.93 20.53
CA ALA A 139 -7.01 3.41 20.77
C ALA A 139 -7.08 4.30 22.01
N VAL A 140 -7.84 5.40 21.91
CA VAL A 140 -7.93 6.40 22.97
C VAL A 140 -9.30 6.38 23.65
N LEU A 141 -9.30 6.52 24.97
CA LEU A 141 -10.52 6.64 25.76
C LEU A 141 -11.05 8.07 25.71
N VAL A 142 -12.24 8.26 25.16
CA VAL A 142 -12.91 9.55 25.06
C VAL A 142 -14.27 9.53 25.76
N ARG A 143 -14.68 10.66 26.35
CA ARG A 143 -16.05 10.78 26.90
C ARG A 143 -17.09 10.76 25.77
N ASP A 144 -18.17 10.04 25.98
CA ASP A 144 -19.31 10.07 25.05
C ASP A 144 -20.09 11.39 25.22
N LYS A 145 -19.81 12.36 24.35
CA LYS A 145 -20.47 13.67 24.35
C LYS A 145 -21.99 13.57 24.20
N LYS A 146 -22.50 12.60 23.44
CA LYS A 146 -23.95 12.39 23.27
C LYS A 146 -24.57 11.89 24.57
N ARG A 147 -23.90 10.95 25.25
CA ARG A 147 -24.36 10.45 26.55
C ARG A 147 -24.28 11.54 27.63
N MET A 148 -23.25 12.37 27.61
CA MET A 148 -23.10 13.49 28.54
C MET A 148 -24.18 14.55 28.35
N ALA A 149 -24.50 14.91 27.10
CA ALA A 149 -25.60 15.82 26.81
C ALA A 149 -26.95 15.28 27.31
N LEU A 150 -27.19 13.97 27.15
CA LEU A 150 -28.39 13.31 27.68
C LEU A 150 -28.46 13.37 29.21
N LEU A 151 -27.33 13.16 29.90
CA LEU A 151 -27.25 13.26 31.36
C LEU A 151 -27.59 14.66 31.88
N MET A 152 -27.17 15.71 31.17
CA MET A 152 -27.47 17.10 31.55
C MET A 152 -28.93 17.49 31.28
N ALA A 153 -29.61 16.79 30.35
CA ALA A 153 -30.98 17.12 29.94
C ALA A 153 -32.07 16.43 30.77
N LEU A 154 -31.74 15.38 31.54
CA LEU A 154 -32.71 14.59 32.31
C LEU A 154 -32.68 14.96 33.80
N PRO A 155 -33.84 15.10 34.47
CA PRO A 155 -33.91 15.33 35.91
C PRO A 155 -33.60 14.01 36.67
N GLY A 156 -32.32 13.77 36.96
CA GLY A 156 -31.85 12.65 37.78
C GLY A 156 -31.03 11.59 37.04
N PRO A 157 -30.22 10.77 37.76
CA PRO A 157 -29.23 9.87 37.16
C PRO A 157 -29.86 8.56 36.66
N LEU A 158 -30.76 8.64 35.68
CA LEU A 158 -31.45 7.46 35.10
C LEU A 158 -30.57 6.60 34.18
N VAL A 159 -29.44 7.15 33.72
CA VAL A 159 -28.55 6.51 32.76
C VAL A 159 -27.10 6.58 33.25
N LYS A 160 -26.32 5.52 33.08
CA LYS A 160 -24.89 5.53 33.45
C LYS A 160 -24.06 6.41 32.50
N ALA A 161 -23.00 7.01 33.05
CA ALA A 161 -21.95 7.66 32.28
C ALA A 161 -21.27 6.65 31.35
N ARG A 162 -20.85 7.11 30.16
CA ARG A 162 -20.23 6.27 29.14
C ARG A 162 -19.01 6.97 28.55
N SER A 163 -17.95 6.20 28.39
CA SER A 163 -16.79 6.52 27.58
C SER A 163 -16.74 5.57 26.37
N LEU A 164 -16.03 5.99 25.34
CA LEU A 164 -15.80 5.24 24.12
C LEU A 164 -14.30 5.04 23.99
N VAL A 165 -13.88 3.84 23.61
CA VAL A 165 -12.53 3.61 23.10
C VAL A 165 -12.58 3.77 21.60
N VAL A 166 -11.76 4.68 21.06
CA VAL A 166 -11.82 5.05 19.65
C VAL A 166 -10.45 5.00 18.99
N LEU A 167 -10.43 4.51 17.76
CA LEU A 167 -9.35 4.70 16.82
C LEU A 167 -9.56 5.99 16.05
N GLU A 168 -8.48 6.71 15.82
CA GLU A 168 -8.50 7.90 14.97
C GLU A 168 -8.67 7.52 13.50
N GLY A 169 -9.27 8.46 12.76
CA GLY A 169 -9.50 8.31 11.33
C GLY A 169 -10.78 7.53 10.99
N PRO A 170 -11.38 7.84 9.83
CA PRO A 170 -12.64 7.23 9.40
C PRO A 170 -12.49 5.80 8.87
N ARG A 171 -11.27 5.40 8.47
CA ARG A 171 -10.97 4.10 7.84
C ARG A 171 -9.56 3.63 8.17
N ALA A 172 -9.37 2.32 8.21
CA ALA A 172 -8.06 1.69 8.33
C ALA A 172 -7.24 1.89 7.05
N THR A 173 -5.92 2.03 7.22
CA THR A 173 -4.96 2.10 6.10
C THR A 173 -4.88 0.77 5.37
N ILE A 174 -4.89 -0.34 6.10
CA ILE A 174 -4.80 -1.69 5.55
C ILE A 174 -6.19 -2.16 5.11
N ARG A 175 -6.29 -2.58 3.84
CA ARG A 175 -7.50 -3.13 3.24
C ARG A 175 -7.30 -4.57 2.80
N VAL A 176 -8.13 -5.45 3.34
CA VAL A 176 -8.17 -6.87 3.09
C VAL A 176 -9.30 -7.17 2.11
N ARG A 177 -9.00 -7.93 1.05
CA ARG A 177 -9.95 -8.23 -0.03
C ARG A 177 -10.77 -9.48 0.23
N SER A 178 -10.23 -10.44 0.99
CA SER A 178 -10.98 -11.64 1.37
C SER A 178 -12.04 -11.31 2.41
N LEU A 179 -13.23 -11.86 2.25
CA LEU A 179 -14.27 -11.85 3.30
C LEU A 179 -13.96 -12.88 4.40
N GLN A 180 -13.09 -13.85 4.15
CA GLN A 180 -12.61 -14.81 5.14
C GLN A 180 -11.08 -14.77 5.17
N PRO A 181 -10.48 -13.69 5.70
CA PRO A 181 -9.04 -13.61 5.83
C PRO A 181 -8.52 -14.61 6.85
N THR A 182 -7.31 -15.09 6.62
CA THR A 182 -6.55 -15.83 7.63
C THR A 182 -5.55 -14.88 8.26
N PHE A 183 -5.55 -14.78 9.58
CA PHE A 183 -4.56 -13.98 10.30
C PHE A 183 -3.47 -14.87 10.88
N TYR A 184 -2.29 -14.30 11.03
CA TYR A 184 -1.20 -14.90 11.77
C TYR A 184 -0.68 -13.90 12.79
N VAL A 185 -0.51 -14.33 14.03
CA VAL A 185 0.07 -13.53 15.10
C VAL A 185 1.32 -14.24 15.58
N GLN A 186 2.46 -13.56 15.40
CA GLN A 186 3.78 -14.00 15.83
C GLN A 186 4.19 -13.20 17.06
N SER A 187 4.36 -13.88 18.19
CA SER A 187 4.79 -13.27 19.45
C SER A 187 5.45 -14.30 20.37
N ALA A 188 6.57 -13.95 20.99
CA ALA A 188 7.30 -14.82 21.90
C ALA A 188 6.47 -15.24 23.14
N ASP A 189 5.55 -14.39 23.59
CA ASP A 189 4.70 -14.61 24.77
C ASP A 189 3.41 -15.41 24.47
N ASN A 190 3.26 -15.91 23.23
CA ASN A 190 2.05 -16.55 22.71
C ASN A 190 0.80 -15.65 22.80
N ALA A 191 0.94 -14.32 22.64
CA ALA A 191 -0.18 -13.37 22.60
C ALA A 191 -1.31 -13.80 21.66
N GLY A 192 -0.98 -14.46 20.54
CA GLY A 192 -1.95 -14.99 19.57
C GLY A 192 -3.01 -15.93 20.15
N ALA A 193 -2.75 -16.59 21.28
CA ALA A 193 -3.75 -17.42 21.98
C ALA A 193 -4.91 -16.59 22.58
N ARG A 194 -4.70 -15.29 22.80
CA ARG A 194 -5.61 -14.38 23.52
C ARG A 194 -6.12 -13.23 22.66
N VAL A 195 -5.92 -13.31 21.34
CA VAL A 195 -6.39 -12.28 20.41
C VAL A 195 -7.88 -12.46 20.13
N THR A 196 -8.66 -11.40 20.23
CA THR A 196 -10.05 -11.36 19.75
C THR A 196 -10.15 -10.53 18.47
N LEU A 197 -11.17 -10.79 17.66
CA LEU A 197 -11.55 -9.96 16.52
C LEU A 197 -12.78 -9.14 16.91
N VAL A 198 -12.71 -7.82 16.72
CA VAL A 198 -13.82 -6.91 17.03
C VAL A 198 -14.28 -6.15 15.79
N SER A 199 -15.59 -5.96 15.67
CA SER A 199 -16.16 -5.03 14.68
C SER A 199 -16.10 -3.59 15.18
N LEU A 200 -15.64 -2.69 14.32
CA LEU A 200 -15.52 -1.27 14.64
C LEU A 200 -16.71 -0.48 14.10
N ARG A 201 -17.35 0.30 14.96
CA ARG A 201 -18.46 1.16 14.55
C ARG A 201 -17.94 2.50 14.03
N GLN A 202 -18.23 2.80 12.77
CA GLN A 202 -17.82 4.06 12.15
C GLN A 202 -18.49 5.28 12.83
N GLY A 203 -17.66 6.22 13.24
CA GLY A 203 -18.03 7.58 13.62
C GLY A 203 -17.73 8.57 12.49
N LYS A 204 -17.86 9.86 12.76
CA LYS A 204 -17.63 10.91 11.75
C LYS A 204 -16.18 10.92 11.25
N ASN A 205 -15.22 10.91 12.19
CA ASN A 205 -13.77 10.95 11.93
C ASN A 205 -13.01 9.94 12.82
N SER A 206 -13.70 8.91 13.29
CA SER A 206 -13.14 7.92 14.21
C SER A 206 -13.86 6.59 14.05
N ARG A 207 -13.31 5.53 14.62
CA ARG A 207 -13.90 4.19 14.64
C ARG A 207 -13.97 3.72 16.10
N VAL A 208 -15.14 3.32 16.55
CA VAL A 208 -15.36 2.93 17.96
C VAL A 208 -15.07 1.44 18.11
N VAL A 209 -14.12 1.11 18.99
CA VAL A 209 -13.71 -0.26 19.33
C VAL A 209 -14.65 -0.85 20.37
N GLU A 210 -14.88 -0.12 21.45
CA GLU A 210 -15.73 -0.54 22.57
C GLU A 210 -16.37 0.66 23.26
N LYS A 211 -17.37 0.36 24.09
CA LYS A 211 -18.02 1.32 24.97
C LYS A 211 -17.77 0.92 26.42
N VAL A 212 -17.16 1.82 27.19
CA VAL A 212 -16.92 1.63 28.62
C VAL A 212 -18.02 2.34 29.39
N GLN A 213 -18.81 1.58 30.14
CA GLN A 213 -19.82 2.14 31.05
C GLN A 213 -19.21 2.32 32.44
N GLY A 214 -19.24 3.56 32.94
CA GLY A 214 -18.77 3.87 34.28
C GLY A 214 -19.78 3.38 35.32
N GLY A 215 -19.29 2.66 36.33
CA GLY A 215 -19.96 2.52 37.61
C GLY A 215 -19.61 3.72 38.49
N ILE A 216 -20.62 4.46 38.96
CA ILE A 216 -20.46 5.37 40.09
C ILE A 216 -21.11 4.64 41.29
N GLY A 217 -20.35 4.38 42.36
CA GLY A 217 -20.82 3.61 43.52
C GLY A 217 -20.80 2.08 43.32
N LEU A 218 -21.79 1.36 43.87
CA LEU A 218 -21.91 -0.12 43.88
C LEU A 218 -22.24 -0.78 42.51
N GLY A 219 -22.22 -0.02 41.41
CA GLY A 219 -22.56 -0.54 40.09
C GLY A 219 -21.36 -1.13 39.35
N GLN A 220 -21.48 -2.34 38.82
CA GLN A 220 -20.44 -2.95 37.97
C GLN A 220 -20.13 -2.04 36.76
N SER A 221 -18.84 -1.79 36.53
CA SER A 221 -18.31 -1.28 35.26
C SER A 221 -18.48 -2.36 34.19
N GLY A 222 -18.76 -1.96 32.95
CA GLY A 222 -18.89 -2.91 31.84
C GLY A 222 -18.28 -2.37 30.55
N GLU A 223 -17.60 -3.25 29.83
CA GLU A 223 -17.04 -3.01 28.50
C GLU A 223 -17.95 -3.71 27.48
N LEU A 224 -18.42 -2.95 26.50
CA LEU A 224 -19.30 -3.46 25.45
C LEU A 224 -18.59 -3.32 24.11
N ARG A 225 -18.24 -4.48 23.55
CA ARG A 225 -17.62 -4.65 22.24
C ARG A 225 -18.47 -5.61 21.40
N GLU A 226 -18.21 -5.66 20.11
CA GLU A 226 -18.86 -6.59 19.18
C GLU A 226 -17.82 -7.61 18.73
N ASP A 227 -17.63 -8.65 19.55
CA ASP A 227 -16.68 -9.73 19.30
C ASP A 227 -17.16 -10.64 18.17
N ILE A 228 -16.21 -11.06 17.34
CA ILE A 228 -16.42 -11.99 16.24
C ILE A 228 -15.63 -13.25 16.58
N PRO A 229 -16.28 -14.43 16.58
CA PRO A 229 -15.61 -15.69 16.86
C PRO A 229 -14.41 -15.93 15.93
N LEU A 230 -13.27 -16.21 16.56
CA LEU A 230 -12.04 -16.64 15.91
C LEU A 230 -11.73 -18.09 16.31
N GLU A 231 -11.34 -18.89 15.34
CA GLU A 231 -10.66 -20.17 15.55
C GLU A 231 -9.17 -19.90 15.72
N HIS A 232 -8.58 -20.46 16.78
CA HIS A 232 -7.15 -20.32 17.09
C HIS A 232 -6.46 -21.66 16.88
N LYS A 233 -5.39 -21.65 16.07
CA LYS A 233 -4.54 -22.82 15.86
C LYS A 233 -3.08 -22.41 15.97
N GLN A 234 -2.36 -22.97 16.94
CA GLN A 234 -0.91 -22.83 16.96
C GLN A 234 -0.30 -23.64 15.82
N VAL A 235 0.44 -22.97 14.93
CA VAL A 235 1.06 -23.60 13.75
C VAL A 235 2.57 -23.76 13.90
N ALA A 236 3.19 -22.95 14.75
CA ALA A 236 4.58 -23.05 15.19
C ALA A 236 4.73 -22.42 16.60
N PRO A 237 5.85 -22.65 17.31
CA PRO A 237 6.13 -21.96 18.57
C PRO A 237 6.01 -20.43 18.40
N GLY A 238 5.19 -19.77 19.24
CA GLY A 238 4.95 -18.33 19.15
C GLY A 238 4.09 -17.87 17.96
N ILE A 239 3.59 -18.77 17.09
CA ILE A 239 2.79 -18.40 15.92
C ILE A 239 1.41 -19.05 15.97
N TYR A 240 0.39 -18.20 15.99
CA TYR A 240 -1.01 -18.60 15.94
C TYR A 240 -1.63 -18.18 14.61
N GLN A 241 -2.26 -19.15 13.94
CA GLN A 241 -3.21 -18.91 12.87
C GLN A 241 -4.58 -18.61 13.49
N LEU A 242 -5.20 -17.50 13.09
CA LEU A 242 -6.53 -17.09 13.52
C LEU A 242 -7.46 -17.01 12.31
N LYS A 243 -8.64 -17.61 12.40
CA LYS A 243 -9.64 -17.58 11.31
C LYS A 243 -11.02 -17.20 11.82
N PRO A 244 -11.68 -16.21 11.21
CA PRO A 244 -13.09 -15.94 11.50
C PRO A 244 -13.94 -17.18 11.22
N SER A 245 -14.84 -17.54 12.14
CA SER A 245 -15.73 -18.69 11.95
C SER A 245 -16.78 -18.49 10.84
N ALA A 246 -16.96 -17.25 10.39
CA ALA A 246 -17.88 -16.88 9.31
C ALA A 246 -17.28 -15.76 8.45
N PRO A 247 -17.74 -15.57 7.19
CA PRO A 247 -17.36 -14.42 6.38
C PRO A 247 -17.63 -13.09 7.09
N LEU A 248 -16.61 -12.25 7.14
CA LEU A 248 -16.69 -10.88 7.63
C LEU A 248 -17.47 -10.03 6.62
N PRO A 249 -18.50 -9.28 7.07
CA PRO A 249 -19.10 -8.23 6.26
C PRO A 249 -18.08 -7.18 5.80
N ILE A 250 -18.45 -6.40 4.79
CA ILE A 250 -17.67 -5.21 4.41
C ILE A 250 -17.74 -4.22 5.58
N GLY A 251 -16.59 -3.77 6.06
CA GLY A 251 -16.53 -2.98 7.28
C GLY A 251 -15.12 -2.70 7.80
N GLU A 252 -15.07 -2.18 9.02
CA GLU A 252 -13.85 -1.87 9.77
C GLU A 252 -13.74 -2.83 10.95
N TYR A 253 -12.54 -3.32 11.21
CA TYR A 253 -12.27 -4.37 12.19
C TYR A 253 -10.94 -4.10 12.89
N ALA A 254 -10.77 -4.71 14.07
CA ALA A 254 -9.47 -4.77 14.71
C ALA A 254 -9.25 -6.13 15.38
N LEU A 255 -8.00 -6.59 15.37
CA LEU A 255 -7.54 -7.63 16.28
C LEU A 255 -7.00 -6.94 17.54
N GLY A 256 -7.38 -7.43 18.71
CA GLY A 256 -6.83 -6.93 19.96
C GLY A 256 -6.58 -8.05 20.96
N GLN A 257 -5.52 -7.91 21.75
CA GLN A 257 -5.16 -8.89 22.76
C GLN A 257 -5.99 -8.69 24.02
N MET A 258 -6.51 -9.78 24.57
CA MET A 258 -7.19 -9.77 25.86
C MET A 258 -6.19 -9.90 27.02
N GLU A 259 -6.33 -9.03 28.01
CA GLU A 259 -5.66 -9.07 29.32
C GLU A 259 -6.72 -9.34 30.40
N GLY A 260 -6.91 -10.61 30.74
CA GLY A 260 -8.07 -11.04 31.51
C GLY A 260 -9.35 -10.78 30.70
N ASP A 261 -10.26 -9.97 31.27
CA ASP A 261 -11.52 -9.59 30.64
C ASP A 261 -11.45 -8.25 29.88
N LYS A 262 -10.28 -7.60 29.86
CA LYS A 262 -10.07 -6.29 29.23
C LYS A 262 -9.34 -6.42 27.92
N LEU A 263 -9.66 -5.55 26.97
CA LEU A 263 -8.94 -5.46 25.71
C LEU A 263 -7.76 -4.49 25.85
N ASN A 264 -6.59 -4.90 25.36
CA ASN A 264 -5.47 -3.98 25.17
C ASN A 264 -5.87 -2.88 24.18
N LEU A 265 -5.51 -1.64 24.49
CA LEU A 265 -5.83 -0.47 23.67
C LEU A 265 -4.93 -0.34 22.45
N ASP A 266 -3.80 -1.03 22.42
CA ASP A 266 -2.98 -1.18 21.21
C ASP A 266 -3.54 -2.33 20.38
N VAL A 267 -4.23 -1.99 19.30
CA VAL A 267 -4.95 -2.95 18.45
C VAL A 267 -4.43 -2.93 17.02
N TRP A 268 -4.59 -4.02 16.28
CA TRP A 268 -4.27 -4.09 14.86
C TRP A 268 -5.51 -3.87 14.01
N ASP A 269 -5.64 -2.68 13.41
CA ASP A 269 -6.83 -2.32 12.63
C ASP A 269 -6.70 -2.64 11.14
N PHE A 270 -7.83 -3.00 10.54
CA PHE A 270 -7.95 -3.24 9.12
C PHE A 270 -9.39 -3.04 8.66
N GLY A 271 -9.58 -2.93 7.35
CA GLY A 271 -10.91 -2.98 6.78
C GLY A 271 -11.06 -4.07 5.74
N VAL A 272 -12.29 -4.53 5.57
CA VAL A 272 -12.67 -5.55 4.60
C VAL A 272 -13.46 -4.84 3.51
N ASP A 273 -12.98 -4.90 2.27
CA ASP A 273 -13.67 -4.36 1.09
C ASP A 273 -14.44 -5.44 0.31
N GLY A 274 -14.16 -6.71 0.58
CA GLY A 274 -14.59 -7.81 -0.27
C GLY A 274 -13.83 -7.85 -1.60
N ALA A 275 -14.03 -8.94 -2.36
CA ALA A 275 -13.53 -9.00 -3.72
C ALA A 275 -14.14 -7.86 -4.54
N PRO A 276 -13.40 -7.22 -5.48
CA PRO A 276 -13.98 -6.18 -6.31
C PRO A 276 -15.25 -6.73 -6.96
N SER A 277 -16.39 -6.04 -6.77
CA SER A 277 -17.60 -6.46 -7.47
C SER A 277 -17.28 -6.41 -8.95
N LYS A 278 -17.34 -7.56 -9.63
CA LYS A 278 -17.56 -7.54 -11.07
C LYS A 278 -18.97 -7.00 -11.26
N SER A 279 -19.08 -5.68 -11.39
CA SER A 279 -20.25 -5.05 -12.00
C SER A 279 -19.88 -4.77 -13.45
N PRO A 280 -20.14 -5.68 -14.41
CA PRO A 280 -20.37 -5.28 -15.78
C PRO A 280 -21.80 -4.75 -15.83
N GLY A 281 -21.99 -3.43 -15.89
CA GLY A 281 -23.34 -2.88 -16.01
C GLY A 281 -23.51 -1.46 -15.52
N GLY A 282 -22.61 -0.56 -15.92
CA GLY A 282 -22.80 0.89 -15.81
C GLY A 282 -22.67 1.58 -17.17
N GLU A 283 -22.73 0.83 -18.27
CA GLU A 283 -22.97 1.38 -19.60
C GLU A 283 -24.40 1.02 -19.96
N THR A 284 -25.28 2.00 -19.89
CA THR A 284 -26.56 1.91 -20.61
C THR A 284 -26.19 1.68 -22.07
N PRO A 285 -26.65 0.61 -22.73
CA PRO A 285 -26.41 0.47 -24.16
C PRO A 285 -26.98 1.71 -24.86
N PRO A 286 -26.31 2.27 -25.89
CA PRO A 286 -26.88 3.39 -26.64
C PRO A 286 -28.21 2.93 -27.21
N VAL A 287 -29.29 3.61 -26.80
CA VAL A 287 -30.62 3.41 -27.37
C VAL A 287 -30.56 3.91 -28.80
N ILE A 288 -30.34 3.00 -29.76
CA ILE A 288 -30.51 3.30 -31.18
C ILE A 288 -32.01 3.50 -31.41
N ARG A 289 -32.47 4.75 -31.39
CA ARG A 289 -33.81 5.11 -31.85
C ARG A 289 -33.84 4.96 -33.37
N LYS A 290 -34.67 4.06 -33.89
CA LYS A 290 -35.02 4.08 -35.32
C LYS A 290 -35.71 5.40 -35.62
N LEU A 291 -35.19 6.18 -36.57
CA LEU A 291 -35.90 7.32 -37.12
C LEU A 291 -37.24 6.85 -37.72
N PRO A 292 -38.34 7.61 -37.56
CA PRO A 292 -39.59 7.26 -38.20
C PRO A 292 -39.42 7.31 -39.72
N THR A 293 -39.67 6.19 -40.37
CA THR A 293 -39.81 6.13 -41.83
C THR A 293 -41.08 6.86 -42.20
N THR A 294 -40.98 8.13 -42.56
CA THR A 294 -42.04 8.80 -43.29
C THR A 294 -42.08 8.22 -44.70
N ARG A 295 -43.25 7.73 -45.10
CA ARG A 295 -43.60 7.54 -46.52
C ARG A 295 -45.05 7.99 -46.73
N PRO A 296 -45.35 8.44 -47.96
CA PRO A 296 -46.13 9.64 -48.26
C PRO A 296 -47.61 9.56 -47.89
#